data_AF-A0A7X8L8C4-F1
#
_entry.id   AF-A0A7X8L8C4-F1
#
_cell.length_a   1.000
_cell.length_b   1.000
_cell.length_c   1.000
_cell.angle_alpha   90.00
_cell.angle_beta   90.00
_cell.angle_gamma   90.00
#
_symmetry.space_group_name_H-M   'P 1'
#
loop_
_entity.id
_entity.type
_entity.pdbx_description
1 polymer ?
#
loop_
_entity_poly.entity_id
_entity_poly.type
_entity_poly.pdbx_seq_one_letter_code
_entity_poly.pdbx_strand_id
1 'polypeptide(L)'
;MNYTVDSVTALETYLTQAKKILKESNKQTEIDNAVTELDKKVTELVKISALKDAIAAADALKADEYTQESWEVFQATLTTIKAVATKSNATQVEVDQAKVDLETAQKALVKVTKVATERELKAAVENVEVKNILLTADITLTDQLIINRELVLRGTDETANKVITGKVAGKAAVLIQENGNKAKLKDLTIVGPNTTAGGWDVGEYAYAIQVYKAKEVVLENVTVKNTNAGILVNSATVTVNNIVTEGNEFGGIEVSKGEGVDTNPKLTIQGKSNHGDAEGKPAIWLDGTKLNDNWVLGEPADNLGQYNQTIPKDESGKEKDQLWFMFKQQ
;
A
#
# COMPACT_ATOMS: atom_id res chain seq x y z
N MET A 1 22.71 27.93 -17.65
CA MET A 1 22.04 28.94 -18.50
C MET A 1 20.72 29.33 -17.85
N ASN A 2 20.48 30.63 -17.69
CA ASN A 2 19.28 31.15 -17.00
C ASN A 2 18.03 31.20 -17.89
N TYR A 3 18.24 31.26 -19.20
CA TYR A 3 17.19 31.39 -20.21
C TYR A 3 17.28 30.25 -21.23
N THR A 4 16.22 30.06 -22.01
CA THR A 4 16.20 29.11 -23.13
C THR A 4 17.13 29.58 -24.26
N VAL A 5 17.71 28.62 -25.00
CA VAL A 5 18.67 28.93 -26.08
C VAL A 5 18.02 29.77 -27.18
N ASP A 6 16.79 29.45 -27.57
CA ASP A 6 16.15 30.14 -28.70
C ASP A 6 15.73 31.57 -28.32
N SER A 7 15.31 31.82 -27.08
CA SER A 7 14.99 33.18 -26.63
C SER A 7 16.24 34.07 -26.55
N VAL A 8 17.37 33.52 -26.10
CA VAL A 8 18.67 34.23 -26.12
C VAL A 8 19.14 34.48 -27.56
N THR A 9 19.05 33.47 -28.42
CA THR A 9 19.46 33.58 -29.83
C THR A 9 18.64 34.63 -30.58
N ALA A 10 17.33 34.70 -30.31
CA ALA A 10 16.44 35.72 -30.88
C ALA A 10 16.86 37.13 -30.43
N LEU A 11 17.18 37.32 -29.15
CA LEU A 11 17.68 38.59 -28.62
C LEU A 11 19.03 38.98 -29.23
N GLU A 12 19.99 38.06 -29.31
CA GLU A 12 21.32 38.31 -29.89
C GLU A 12 21.26 38.65 -31.38
N THR A 13 20.39 37.95 -32.12
CA THR A 13 20.14 38.22 -33.54
C THR A 13 19.59 39.62 -33.72
N TYR A 14 18.58 40.01 -32.91
CA TYR A 14 17.98 41.33 -33.02
C TYR A 14 18.91 42.45 -32.56
N LEU A 15 19.71 42.21 -31.51
CA LEU A 15 20.74 43.14 -31.04
C LEU A 15 21.76 43.45 -32.15
N THR A 16 22.12 42.45 -32.96
CA THR A 16 23.02 42.65 -34.11
C THR A 16 22.39 43.55 -35.18
N GLN A 17 21.09 43.38 -35.45
CA GLN A 17 20.35 44.24 -36.39
C GLN A 17 20.22 45.67 -35.87
N ALA A 18 19.86 45.84 -34.60
CA ALA A 18 19.74 47.15 -33.96
C ALA A 18 21.07 47.93 -33.99
N LYS A 19 22.21 47.27 -33.77
CA LYS A 19 23.55 47.89 -33.91
C LYS A 19 23.84 48.37 -35.33
N LYS A 20 23.38 47.63 -36.35
CA LYS A 20 23.52 48.03 -37.75
C LYS A 20 22.68 49.28 -38.03
N ILE A 21 21.41 49.30 -37.60
CA ILE A 21 20.51 50.46 -37.74
C ILE A 21 21.12 51.70 -37.08
N LEU A 22 21.64 51.57 -35.86
CA LEU A 22 22.30 52.66 -35.15
C LEU A 22 23.50 53.25 -35.91
N LYS A 23 24.24 52.42 -36.65
CA LYS A 23 25.41 52.84 -37.42
C LYS A 23 25.05 53.45 -38.77
N GLU A 24 24.00 52.96 -39.41
CA GLU A 24 23.69 53.26 -40.83
C GLU A 24 22.53 54.24 -41.00
N SER A 25 21.60 54.34 -40.04
CA SER A 25 20.43 55.21 -40.14
C SER A 25 20.71 56.61 -39.63
N ASN A 26 20.15 57.61 -40.32
CA ASN A 26 20.09 59.00 -39.89
C ASN A 26 18.66 59.42 -39.46
N LYS A 27 17.71 58.47 -39.39
CA LYS A 27 16.32 58.75 -39.02
C LYS A 27 16.06 58.31 -37.59
N GLN A 28 15.72 59.26 -36.73
CA GLN A 28 15.42 58.99 -35.32
C GLN A 28 14.32 57.93 -35.15
N THR A 29 13.29 57.96 -36.00
CA THR A 29 12.20 56.98 -35.97
C THR A 29 12.64 55.54 -36.19
N GLU A 30 13.67 55.30 -37.00
CA GLU A 30 14.21 53.94 -37.23
C GLU A 30 15.00 53.46 -36.01
N ILE A 31 15.72 54.37 -35.34
CA ILE A 31 16.45 54.09 -34.09
C ILE A 31 15.46 53.80 -32.95
N ASP A 32 14.42 54.63 -32.78
CA ASP A 32 13.41 54.45 -31.74
C ASP A 32 12.65 53.13 -31.88
N ASN A 33 12.31 52.74 -33.12
CA ASN A 33 11.70 51.45 -33.40
C ASN A 33 12.64 50.28 -33.08
N ALA A 34 13.93 50.41 -33.39
CA ALA A 34 14.93 49.38 -33.05
C ALA A 34 15.08 49.20 -31.54
N VAL A 35 15.05 50.28 -30.75
CA VAL A 35 15.06 50.22 -29.28
C VAL A 35 13.78 49.54 -28.76
N THR A 36 12.61 49.96 -29.25
CA THR A 36 11.31 49.40 -28.83
C THR A 36 11.23 47.89 -29.04
N GLU A 37 11.69 47.39 -30.19
CA GLU A 37 11.71 45.95 -30.46
C GLU A 37 12.80 45.21 -29.68
N LEU A 38 13.93 45.86 -29.36
CA LEU A 38 14.94 45.26 -28.50
C LEU A 38 14.40 45.07 -27.07
N ASP A 39 13.70 46.07 -26.53
CA ASP A 39 13.03 45.98 -25.24
C ASP A 39 12.00 44.85 -25.22
N LYS A 40 11.25 44.68 -26.32
CA LYS A 40 10.33 43.55 -26.48
C LYS A 40 11.05 42.21 -26.52
N LYS A 41 12.20 42.09 -27.20
CA LYS A 41 12.98 40.84 -27.18
C LYS A 41 13.54 40.50 -25.80
N VAL A 42 13.85 41.50 -24.99
CA VAL A 42 14.23 41.30 -23.58
C VAL A 42 13.07 40.76 -22.76
N THR A 43 11.84 41.26 -22.97
CA THR A 43 10.65 40.75 -22.25
C THR A 43 10.20 39.37 -22.73
N GLU A 44 10.53 38.98 -23.96
CA GLU A 44 10.28 37.64 -24.53
C GLU A 44 11.29 36.57 -24.05
N LEU A 45 12.30 36.93 -23.27
CA LEU A 45 13.24 35.96 -22.69
C LEU A 45 12.53 34.98 -21.76
N VAL A 46 12.72 33.68 -22.01
CA VAL A 46 12.09 32.61 -21.22
C VAL A 46 13.03 32.12 -20.14
N LYS A 47 12.67 32.32 -18.87
CA LYS A 47 13.49 31.93 -17.70
C LYS A 47 13.31 30.44 -17.41
N ILE A 48 14.41 29.69 -17.33
CA ILE A 48 14.37 28.23 -17.13
C ILE A 48 15.26 27.73 -15.98
N SER A 49 16.15 28.56 -15.42
CA SER A 49 17.06 28.14 -14.33
C SER A 49 16.34 27.54 -13.12
N ALA A 50 15.30 28.20 -12.62
CA ALA A 50 14.57 27.73 -11.45
C ALA A 50 13.95 26.33 -11.63
N LEU A 51 13.52 25.98 -12.86
CA LEU A 51 13.05 24.62 -13.15
C LEU A 51 14.20 23.62 -13.09
N LYS A 52 15.38 23.97 -13.63
CA LYS A 52 16.58 23.12 -13.57
C LYS A 52 17.05 22.90 -12.14
N ASP A 53 17.01 23.94 -11.31
CA ASP A 53 17.37 23.83 -9.89
C ASP A 53 16.38 22.92 -9.13
N ALA A 54 15.08 23.05 -9.42
CA ALA A 54 14.05 22.18 -8.84
C ALA A 54 14.21 20.71 -9.29
N ILE A 55 14.55 20.48 -10.56
CA ILE A 55 14.88 19.15 -11.08
C ILE A 55 16.12 18.57 -10.37
N ALA A 56 17.15 19.37 -10.14
CA ALA A 56 18.35 18.91 -9.43
C ALA A 56 18.03 18.52 -7.98
N ALA A 57 17.16 19.27 -7.30
CA ALA A 57 16.67 18.90 -5.97
C ALA A 57 15.83 17.62 -6.00
N ALA A 58 14.97 17.45 -7.02
CA ALA A 58 14.19 16.24 -7.24
C ALA A 58 15.07 15.01 -7.51
N ASP A 59 16.16 15.17 -8.27
CA ASP A 59 17.14 14.11 -8.57
C ASP A 59 17.95 13.67 -7.34
N ALA A 60 18.00 14.49 -6.29
CA ALA A 60 18.67 14.16 -5.04
C ALA A 60 17.79 13.31 -4.09
N LEU A 61 16.50 13.16 -4.39
CA LEU A 61 15.60 12.28 -3.63
C LEU A 61 16.02 10.82 -3.83
N LYS A 62 15.83 10.00 -2.80
CA LYS A 62 16.24 8.60 -2.82
C LYS A 62 15.04 7.68 -2.92
N ALA A 63 15.08 6.79 -3.91
CA ALA A 63 14.01 5.82 -4.17
C ALA A 63 13.67 4.94 -2.97
N ASP A 64 14.66 4.64 -2.13
CA ASP A 64 14.51 3.75 -0.99
C ASP A 64 13.68 4.32 0.18
N GLU A 65 13.44 5.64 0.20
CA GLU A 65 12.64 6.34 1.21
C GLU A 65 11.13 6.33 0.88
N TYR A 66 10.75 5.91 -0.31
CA TYR A 66 9.37 5.96 -0.82
C TYR A 66 8.85 4.58 -1.25
N THR A 67 7.53 4.41 -1.30
CA THR A 67 6.94 3.19 -1.86
C THR A 67 7.22 3.12 -3.35
N GLN A 68 7.41 1.90 -3.87
CA GLN A 68 7.71 1.68 -5.28
C GLN A 68 6.68 2.35 -6.20
N GLU A 69 5.38 2.21 -5.89
CA GLU A 69 4.32 2.72 -6.76
C GLU A 69 4.34 4.25 -6.86
N SER A 70 4.56 4.94 -5.73
CA SER A 70 4.64 6.41 -5.72
C SER A 70 5.91 6.92 -6.41
N TRP A 71 7.01 6.19 -6.27
CA TRP A 71 8.30 6.53 -6.87
C TRP A 71 8.31 6.34 -8.39
N GLU A 72 7.68 5.28 -8.90
CA GLU A 72 7.53 5.04 -10.35
C GLU A 72 6.74 6.15 -11.02
N VAL A 73 5.61 6.56 -10.43
CA VAL A 73 4.80 7.69 -10.92
C VAL A 73 5.62 8.99 -10.91
N PHE A 74 6.34 9.26 -9.81
CA PHE A 74 7.20 10.43 -9.71
C PHE A 74 8.30 10.46 -10.77
N GLN A 75 9.00 9.34 -11.01
CA GLN A 75 10.05 9.25 -12.03
C GLN A 75 9.51 9.44 -13.45
N ALA A 76 8.33 8.89 -13.76
CA ALA A 76 7.70 9.08 -15.05
C ALA A 76 7.40 10.56 -15.30
N THR A 77 6.83 11.27 -14.31
CA THR A 77 6.59 12.72 -14.38
C THR A 77 7.88 13.52 -14.43
N LEU A 78 8.90 13.18 -13.65
CA LEU A 78 10.20 13.87 -13.67
C LEU A 78 10.89 13.76 -15.04
N THR A 79 10.70 12.64 -15.74
CA THR A 79 11.22 12.45 -17.10
C THR A 79 10.58 13.42 -18.10
N THR A 80 9.26 13.63 -18.05
CA THR A 80 8.59 14.60 -18.93
C THR A 80 9.02 16.04 -18.63
N ILE A 81 9.18 16.36 -17.34
CA ILE A 81 9.65 17.67 -16.87
C ILE A 81 11.10 17.95 -17.34
N LYS A 82 11.98 16.95 -17.28
CA LYS A 82 13.35 17.05 -17.81
C LYS A 82 13.38 17.33 -19.31
N ALA A 83 12.44 16.77 -20.08
CA ALA A 83 12.33 17.08 -21.50
C ALA A 83 12.02 18.58 -21.74
N VAL A 84 11.10 19.16 -20.96
CA VAL A 84 10.82 20.62 -21.01
C VAL A 84 12.07 21.44 -20.66
N ALA A 85 12.83 21.04 -19.63
CA ALA A 85 14.02 21.75 -19.18
C ALA A 85 15.19 21.78 -20.19
N THR A 86 15.18 20.87 -21.17
CA THR A 86 16.21 20.78 -22.22
C THR A 86 15.76 21.35 -23.57
N LYS A 87 14.46 21.64 -23.73
CA LYS A 87 13.88 22.17 -24.95
C LYS A 87 14.40 23.60 -25.23
N SER A 88 15.00 23.80 -26.40
CA SER A 88 15.59 25.10 -26.79
C SER A 88 14.56 26.22 -26.94
N ASN A 89 13.33 25.85 -27.35
CA ASN A 89 12.17 26.73 -27.54
C ASN A 89 11.07 26.50 -26.49
N ALA A 90 11.41 26.08 -25.26
CA ALA A 90 10.41 26.02 -24.19
C ALA A 90 9.77 27.40 -24.01
N THR A 91 8.45 27.42 -23.88
CA THR A 91 7.70 28.64 -23.56
C THR A 91 7.65 28.87 -22.05
N GLN A 92 7.41 30.10 -21.61
CA GLN A 92 7.26 30.39 -20.17
C GLN A 92 6.10 29.60 -19.54
N VAL A 93 5.01 29.40 -20.30
CA VAL A 93 3.86 28.57 -19.86
C VAL A 93 4.27 27.12 -19.66
N GLU A 94 5.03 26.52 -20.60
CA GLU A 94 5.53 25.15 -20.44
C GLU A 94 6.46 25.02 -19.23
N VAL A 95 7.34 26.00 -19.01
CA VAL A 95 8.26 26.00 -17.86
C VAL A 95 7.50 26.10 -16.54
N ASP A 96 6.49 26.97 -16.46
CA ASP A 96 5.74 27.17 -15.23
C ASP A 96 4.80 25.99 -14.95
N GLN A 97 4.19 25.39 -15.97
CA GLN A 97 3.44 24.15 -15.82
C GLN A 97 4.33 23.01 -15.34
N ALA A 98 5.54 22.85 -15.90
CA ALA A 98 6.47 21.81 -15.48
C ALA A 98 6.89 21.95 -14.00
N LYS A 99 6.93 23.17 -13.44
CA LYS A 99 7.16 23.38 -12.01
C LYS A 99 5.97 22.93 -11.16
N VAL A 100 4.75 23.28 -11.56
CA VAL A 100 3.51 22.85 -10.87
C VAL A 100 3.39 21.32 -10.88
N ASP A 101 3.69 20.70 -12.02
CA ASP A 101 3.68 19.25 -12.18
C ASP A 101 4.73 18.59 -11.27
N LEU A 102 5.93 19.19 -11.16
CA LEU A 102 6.98 18.71 -10.28
C LEU A 102 6.55 18.75 -8.81
N GLU A 103 6.02 19.89 -8.35
CA GLU A 103 5.56 20.05 -6.97
C GLU A 103 4.43 19.07 -6.63
N THR A 104 3.53 18.85 -7.58
CA THR A 104 2.42 17.89 -7.43
C THR A 104 2.95 16.46 -7.32
N ALA A 105 3.89 16.08 -8.18
CA ALA A 105 4.52 14.76 -8.16
C ALA A 105 5.31 14.53 -6.85
N GLN A 106 6.02 15.55 -6.35
CA GLN A 106 6.73 15.47 -5.06
C GLN A 106 5.78 15.29 -3.88
N LYS A 107 4.62 15.98 -3.87
CA LYS A 107 3.60 15.82 -2.81
C LYS A 107 2.90 14.47 -2.85
N ALA A 108 2.85 13.83 -4.01
CA ALA A 108 2.26 12.51 -4.20
C ALA A 108 3.18 11.36 -3.77
N LEU A 109 4.46 11.63 -3.49
CA LEU A 109 5.39 10.62 -2.98
C LEU A 109 4.94 10.11 -1.61
N VAL A 110 4.93 8.78 -1.45
CA VAL A 110 4.49 8.12 -0.23
C VAL A 110 5.71 7.53 0.48
N LYS A 111 6.01 8.01 1.69
CA LYS A 111 7.16 7.49 2.46
C LYS A 111 6.94 6.05 2.92
N VAL A 112 8.03 5.29 2.96
CA VAL A 112 8.07 3.92 3.48
C VAL A 112 9.18 3.76 4.52
N THR A 113 8.92 2.99 5.57
CA THR A 113 9.94 2.56 6.54
C THR A 113 10.25 1.10 6.30
N LYS A 114 11.50 0.81 5.94
CA LYS A 114 11.99 -0.55 5.72
C LYS A 114 12.46 -1.15 7.04
N VAL A 115 12.07 -2.39 7.31
CA VAL A 115 12.45 -3.11 8.53
C VAL A 115 12.95 -4.51 8.17
N ALA A 116 13.95 -4.99 8.89
CA ALA A 116 14.54 -6.32 8.68
C ALA A 116 14.54 -7.18 9.95
N THR A 117 14.20 -6.60 11.10
CA THR A 117 14.24 -7.28 12.40
C THR A 117 12.95 -7.07 13.19
N GLU A 118 12.65 -7.98 14.13
CA GLU A 118 11.50 -7.85 15.03
C GLU A 118 11.51 -6.50 15.78
N ARG A 119 12.67 -6.07 16.26
CA ARG A 119 12.82 -4.80 16.99
C ARG A 119 12.45 -3.60 16.13
N GLU A 120 12.91 -3.58 14.88
CA GLU A 120 12.57 -2.50 13.94
C GLU A 120 11.10 -2.53 13.57
N LEU A 121 10.53 -3.73 13.35
CA LEU A 121 9.09 -3.88 13.06
C LEU A 121 8.24 -3.32 14.21
N LYS A 122 8.53 -3.71 15.46
CA LYS A 122 7.80 -3.21 16.62
C LYS A 122 7.95 -1.70 16.78
N ALA A 123 9.17 -1.17 16.65
CA ALA A 123 9.41 0.26 16.72
C ALA A 123 8.66 1.05 15.62
N ALA A 124 8.61 0.50 14.40
CA ALA A 124 7.86 1.10 13.30
C ALA A 124 6.35 1.05 13.54
N VAL A 125 5.82 -0.06 14.05
CA VAL A 125 4.40 -0.19 14.42
C VAL A 125 4.00 0.76 15.55
N GLU A 126 4.89 1.03 16.51
CA GLU A 126 4.62 1.98 17.60
C GLU A 126 4.73 3.46 17.16
N ASN A 127 5.59 3.76 16.18
CA ASN A 127 5.80 5.14 15.71
C ASN A 127 4.61 5.64 14.87
N VAL A 128 3.82 6.57 15.42
CA VAL A 128 2.63 7.14 14.77
C VAL A 128 2.90 7.87 13.45
N GLU A 129 4.12 8.36 13.22
CA GLU A 129 4.51 9.02 11.97
C GLU A 129 4.77 8.01 10.83
N VAL A 130 5.04 6.75 11.17
CA VAL A 130 5.30 5.69 10.19
C VAL A 130 3.96 5.12 9.69
N LYS A 131 3.55 5.50 8.48
CA LYS A 131 2.30 5.02 7.89
C LYS A 131 2.45 3.75 7.04
N ASN A 132 3.60 3.58 6.38
CA ASN A 132 3.88 2.42 5.53
C ASN A 132 5.15 1.72 6.01
N ILE A 133 5.04 0.41 6.24
CA ILE A 133 6.12 -0.46 6.69
C ILE A 133 6.33 -1.52 5.63
N LEU A 134 7.58 -1.70 5.20
CA LEU A 134 7.98 -2.74 4.25
C LEU A 134 8.97 -3.70 4.92
N LEU A 135 8.63 -4.98 4.94
CA LEU A 135 9.58 -6.01 5.35
C LEU A 135 10.64 -6.22 4.27
N THR A 136 11.90 -6.24 4.68
CA THR A 136 13.05 -6.53 3.79
C THR A 136 13.70 -7.86 4.10
N ALA A 137 13.27 -8.52 5.17
CA ALA A 137 13.68 -9.85 5.58
C ALA A 137 12.52 -10.57 6.26
N ASP A 138 12.61 -11.90 6.35
CA ASP A 138 11.69 -12.68 7.16
C ASP A 138 11.93 -12.40 8.64
N ILE A 139 10.85 -12.33 9.42
CA ILE A 139 10.88 -11.95 10.84
C ILE A 139 10.28 -13.06 11.68
N THR A 140 11.07 -13.58 12.61
CA THR A 140 10.56 -14.41 13.70
C THR A 140 10.20 -13.53 14.90
N LEU A 141 8.97 -13.63 15.38
CA LEU A 141 8.46 -12.91 16.53
C LEU A 141 8.69 -13.69 17.82
N THR A 142 9.26 -13.03 18.82
CA THR A 142 9.42 -13.53 20.20
C THR A 142 8.27 -13.10 21.11
N ASP A 143 7.51 -12.06 20.73
CA ASP A 143 6.22 -11.70 21.33
C ASP A 143 5.18 -11.37 20.24
N GLN A 144 3.90 -11.33 20.60
CA GLN A 144 2.81 -10.93 19.70
C GLN A 144 3.08 -9.52 19.11
N LEU A 145 2.87 -9.35 17.81
CA LEU A 145 2.90 -8.04 17.17
C LEU A 145 1.54 -7.37 17.33
N ILE A 146 1.48 -6.29 18.10
CA ILE A 146 0.24 -5.55 18.37
C ILE A 146 0.17 -4.32 17.46
N ILE A 147 -0.86 -4.27 16.61
CA ILE A 147 -1.19 -3.12 15.78
C ILE A 147 -2.43 -2.46 16.37
N ASN A 148 -2.26 -1.26 16.93
CA ASN A 148 -3.36 -0.49 17.55
C ASN A 148 -3.47 0.92 16.95
N ARG A 149 -3.22 1.04 15.64
CA ARG A 149 -3.40 2.26 14.84
C ARG A 149 -3.51 1.91 13.36
N GLU A 150 -4.00 2.85 12.57
CA GLU A 150 -3.92 2.76 11.11
C GLU A 150 -2.46 2.74 10.64
N LEU A 151 -2.14 1.74 9.81
CA LEU A 151 -0.88 1.58 9.08
C LEU A 151 -1.05 0.62 7.91
N VAL A 152 -0.07 0.60 7.01
CA VAL A 152 0.10 -0.44 5.98
C VAL A 152 1.37 -1.23 6.29
N LEU A 153 1.23 -2.53 6.52
CA LEU A 153 2.36 -3.46 6.68
C LEU A 153 2.43 -4.36 5.44
N ARG A 154 3.56 -4.30 4.73
CA ARG A 154 3.80 -5.03 3.49
C ARG A 154 4.92 -6.03 3.64
N GLY A 155 4.74 -7.23 3.12
CA GLY A 155 5.80 -8.23 3.10
C GLY A 155 6.80 -7.98 1.99
N THR A 156 6.39 -7.57 0.79
CA THR A 156 7.34 -7.29 -0.29
C THR A 156 6.71 -6.39 -1.36
N ASP A 157 7.55 -5.78 -2.20
CA ASP A 157 7.15 -5.21 -3.49
C ASP A 157 7.54 -6.17 -4.66
N GLU A 158 7.81 -7.45 -4.37
CA GLU A 158 8.40 -8.44 -5.28
C GLU A 158 7.53 -9.72 -5.41
N THR A 159 8.03 -10.75 -6.08
CA THR A 159 7.27 -11.97 -6.43
C THR A 159 7.00 -12.94 -5.28
N ALA A 160 7.65 -12.77 -4.12
CA ALA A 160 7.49 -13.66 -2.96
C ALA A 160 7.28 -12.90 -1.65
N ASN A 161 6.13 -13.15 -1.01
CA ASN A 161 5.73 -12.58 0.28
C ASN A 161 6.77 -12.88 1.37
N LYS A 162 7.23 -11.85 2.09
CA LYS A 162 8.07 -12.06 3.28
C LYS A 162 7.28 -12.71 4.40
N VAL A 163 7.99 -13.46 5.22
CA VAL A 163 7.42 -14.32 6.24
C VAL A 163 7.49 -13.66 7.62
N ILE A 164 6.38 -13.66 8.35
CA ILE A 164 6.32 -13.43 9.79
C ILE A 164 6.06 -14.77 10.47
N THR A 165 6.96 -15.23 11.33
CA THR A 165 6.79 -16.46 12.11
C THR A 165 6.45 -16.12 13.56
N GLY A 166 5.24 -16.44 14.02
CA GLY A 166 4.87 -16.31 15.43
C GLY A 166 5.44 -17.46 16.28
N LYS A 167 5.90 -17.19 17.50
CA LYS A 167 6.38 -18.22 18.46
C LYS A 167 5.81 -18.12 19.87
N VAL A 168 4.79 -17.29 20.10
CA VAL A 168 4.13 -17.15 21.41
C VAL A 168 2.87 -18.02 21.56
N ALA A 169 2.95 -19.03 22.42
CA ALA A 169 1.83 -19.91 22.73
C ALA A 169 0.61 -19.12 23.26
N GLY A 170 -0.60 -19.54 22.86
CA GLY A 170 -1.86 -18.92 23.29
C GLY A 170 -2.14 -17.51 22.76
N LYS A 171 -1.26 -16.94 21.92
CA LYS A 171 -1.46 -15.62 21.30
C LYS A 171 -1.47 -15.73 19.78
N ALA A 172 -2.19 -14.83 19.13
CA ALA A 172 -2.02 -14.64 17.69
C ALA A 172 -0.63 -14.08 17.37
N ALA A 173 -0.05 -14.41 16.22
CA ALA A 173 1.22 -13.82 15.79
C ALA A 173 1.07 -12.31 15.58
N VAL A 174 0.00 -11.89 14.91
CA VAL A 174 -0.39 -10.50 14.73
C VAL A 174 -1.77 -10.25 15.34
N LEU A 175 -1.87 -9.28 16.24
CA LEU A 175 -3.12 -8.80 16.80
C LEU A 175 -3.38 -7.35 16.37
N ILE A 176 -4.49 -7.14 15.67
CA ILE A 176 -5.00 -5.81 15.33
C ILE A 176 -6.11 -5.46 16.32
N GLN A 177 -5.92 -4.43 17.13
CA GLN A 177 -6.84 -4.01 18.19
C GLN A 177 -7.78 -2.88 17.72
N GLU A 178 -8.70 -2.45 18.59
CA GLU A 178 -9.78 -1.51 18.29
C GLU A 178 -9.33 -0.19 17.62
N ASN A 179 -8.16 0.35 17.97
CA ASN A 179 -7.67 1.58 17.32
C ASN A 179 -6.93 1.30 16.01
N GLY A 180 -6.68 0.03 15.68
CA GLY A 180 -6.16 -0.46 14.40
C GLY A 180 -7.14 -0.37 13.24
N ASN A 181 -8.14 0.51 13.32
CA ASN A 181 -9.09 0.76 12.23
C ASN A 181 -8.32 1.10 10.96
N LYS A 182 -8.77 0.57 9.82
CA LYS A 182 -8.18 0.76 8.49
C LYS A 182 -6.74 0.26 8.34
N ALA A 183 -6.21 -0.49 9.32
CA ALA A 183 -4.94 -1.16 9.15
C ALA A 183 -4.99 -2.14 7.96
N LYS A 184 -3.89 -2.19 7.20
CA LYS A 184 -3.77 -3.05 6.02
C LYS A 184 -2.55 -3.94 6.14
N LEU A 185 -2.75 -5.24 5.93
CA LEU A 185 -1.67 -6.21 5.79
C LEU A 185 -1.69 -6.69 4.34
N LYS A 186 -0.54 -6.57 3.66
CA LYS A 186 -0.42 -6.86 2.24
C LYS A 186 0.79 -7.72 1.92
N ASP A 187 0.65 -8.68 1.02
CA ASP A 187 1.78 -9.40 0.43
C ASP A 187 2.65 -10.10 1.47
N LEU A 188 2.01 -10.73 2.46
CA LEU A 188 2.65 -11.36 3.62
C LEU A 188 2.37 -12.86 3.68
N THR A 189 3.32 -13.61 4.22
CA THR A 189 3.07 -14.96 4.72
C THR A 189 3.20 -14.93 6.24
N ILE A 190 2.20 -15.38 6.97
CA ILE A 190 2.23 -15.45 8.44
C ILE A 190 2.11 -16.90 8.85
N VAL A 191 3.15 -17.38 9.53
CA VAL A 191 3.30 -18.79 9.89
C VAL A 191 3.20 -18.90 11.40
N GLY A 192 2.26 -19.70 11.87
CA GLY A 192 2.26 -20.18 13.24
C GLY A 192 3.32 -21.26 13.41
N PRO A 193 3.74 -21.54 14.65
CA PRO A 193 4.73 -22.56 14.94
C PRO A 193 4.07 -23.91 15.22
N ASN A 194 2.83 -24.13 14.79
CA ASN A 194 2.19 -25.43 14.95
C ASN A 194 2.99 -26.46 14.13
N THR A 195 3.45 -27.50 14.81
CA THR A 195 4.27 -28.58 14.21
C THR A 195 3.62 -29.95 14.41
N THR A 196 2.44 -30.00 15.03
CA THR A 196 1.67 -31.20 15.33
C THR A 196 0.38 -31.17 14.53
N ALA A 197 -0.17 -32.34 14.26
CA ALA A 197 -1.42 -32.49 13.52
C ALA A 197 -2.40 -33.23 14.43
N GLY A 198 -3.18 -32.50 15.24
CA GLY A 198 -4.32 -33.10 15.93
C GLY A 198 -4.86 -32.37 17.15
N GLY A 199 -6.11 -31.91 17.06
CA GLY A 199 -6.92 -31.49 18.23
C GLY A 199 -6.75 -30.02 18.60
N TRP A 200 -7.73 -29.45 19.33
CA TRP A 200 -7.61 -28.06 19.80
C TRP A 200 -6.74 -28.17 21.02
N ASP A 201 -5.44 -28.11 20.80
CA ASP A 201 -4.50 -28.19 21.90
C ASP A 201 -4.70 -26.93 22.76
N VAL A 202 -5.39 -27.12 23.89
CA VAL A 202 -5.56 -26.14 24.95
C VAL A 202 -4.17 -25.81 25.50
N GLY A 203 -3.52 -24.82 24.87
CA GLY A 203 -2.13 -24.44 25.16
C GLY A 203 -1.32 -24.04 23.93
N GLU A 204 -1.74 -24.39 22.71
CA GLU A 204 -1.04 -24.04 21.47
C GLU A 204 -1.84 -23.07 20.58
N TYR A 205 -1.08 -22.16 19.96
CA TYR A 205 -1.38 -20.98 19.13
C TYR A 205 -2.78 -20.83 18.54
N ALA A 206 -3.53 -19.84 19.06
CA ALA A 206 -4.90 -19.61 18.65
C ALA A 206 -5.04 -19.23 17.15
N TYR A 207 -4.33 -18.20 16.67
CA TYR A 207 -4.47 -17.71 15.29
C TYR A 207 -3.18 -17.14 14.67
N ALA A 208 -3.02 -17.12 13.34
CA ALA A 208 -1.95 -16.32 12.73
C ALA A 208 -2.26 -14.83 12.87
N ILE A 209 -3.51 -14.45 12.56
CA ILE A 209 -3.99 -13.08 12.66
C ILE A 209 -5.25 -13.06 13.51
N GLN A 210 -5.29 -12.17 14.50
CA GLN A 210 -6.52 -11.81 15.19
C GLN A 210 -6.83 -10.34 14.93
N VAL A 211 -8.06 -10.05 14.51
CA VAL A 211 -8.60 -8.69 14.42
C VAL A 211 -9.69 -8.56 15.47
N TYR A 212 -9.45 -7.70 16.46
CA TYR A 212 -10.33 -7.52 17.61
C TYR A 212 -10.91 -6.11 17.64
N LYS A 213 -12.24 -5.99 17.47
CA LYS A 213 -13.02 -4.73 17.47
C LYS A 213 -12.65 -3.68 16.41
N ALA A 214 -11.53 -3.87 15.69
CA ALA A 214 -11.09 -2.98 14.63
C ALA A 214 -12.07 -3.01 13.45
N LYS A 215 -12.15 -1.89 12.74
CA LYS A 215 -13.05 -1.67 11.62
C LYS A 215 -12.29 -1.37 10.35
N GLU A 216 -12.85 -1.79 9.22
CA GLU A 216 -12.34 -1.52 7.89
C GLU A 216 -10.90 -2.03 7.68
N VAL A 217 -10.51 -3.09 8.41
CA VAL A 217 -9.20 -3.74 8.23
C VAL A 217 -9.18 -4.46 6.89
N VAL A 218 -8.05 -4.40 6.18
CA VAL A 218 -7.88 -5.07 4.88
C VAL A 218 -6.72 -6.05 4.94
N LEU A 219 -6.97 -7.30 4.56
CA LEU A 219 -5.95 -8.32 4.36
C LEU A 219 -5.92 -8.65 2.87
N GLU A 220 -4.82 -8.34 2.19
CA GLU A 220 -4.71 -8.47 0.72
C GLU A 220 -3.49 -9.30 0.35
N ASN A 221 -3.69 -10.37 -0.43
CA ASN A 221 -2.61 -11.29 -0.80
C ASN A 221 -1.83 -11.79 0.43
N VAL A 222 -2.56 -12.18 1.47
CA VAL A 222 -1.97 -12.70 2.71
C VAL A 222 -2.16 -14.22 2.76
N THR A 223 -1.07 -14.91 3.04
CA THR A 223 -1.04 -16.35 3.28
C THR A 223 -0.87 -16.61 4.78
N VAL A 224 -1.71 -17.46 5.37
CA VAL A 224 -1.59 -17.90 6.77
C VAL A 224 -1.43 -19.42 6.84
N LYS A 225 -0.41 -19.90 7.58
CA LYS A 225 -0.10 -21.33 7.64
C LYS A 225 0.23 -21.83 9.04
N ASN A 226 0.01 -23.12 9.27
CA ASN A 226 0.50 -23.88 10.42
C ASN A 226 0.11 -23.23 11.77
N THR A 227 -1.18 -22.93 11.92
CA THR A 227 -1.79 -22.45 13.17
C THR A 227 -2.96 -23.35 13.56
N ASN A 228 -3.52 -23.20 14.75
CA ASN A 228 -4.78 -23.88 15.05
C ASN A 228 -5.86 -23.37 14.09
N ALA A 229 -5.92 -22.07 13.86
CA ALA A 229 -6.84 -21.42 12.94
C ALA A 229 -6.18 -20.23 12.24
N GLY A 230 -6.39 -20.05 10.93
CA GLY A 230 -5.67 -19.01 10.18
C GLY A 230 -5.93 -17.59 10.68
N ILE A 231 -7.18 -17.14 10.64
CA ILE A 231 -7.57 -15.75 10.93
C ILE A 231 -8.77 -15.74 11.88
N LEU A 232 -8.76 -14.89 12.90
CA LEU A 232 -9.92 -14.59 13.73
C LEU A 232 -10.43 -13.16 13.48
N VAL A 233 -11.66 -13.05 13.01
CA VAL A 233 -12.45 -11.81 12.97
C VAL A 233 -13.32 -11.76 14.22
N ASN A 234 -12.82 -11.11 15.27
CA ASN A 234 -13.46 -11.06 16.60
C ASN A 234 -14.10 -9.68 16.83
N SER A 235 -15.42 -9.60 16.71
CA SER A 235 -16.16 -8.33 16.83
C SER A 235 -15.65 -7.22 15.90
N ALA A 236 -14.98 -7.59 14.82
CA ALA A 236 -14.28 -6.69 13.90
C ALA A 236 -14.94 -6.64 12.53
N THR A 237 -14.62 -5.61 11.73
CA THR A 237 -14.97 -5.58 10.30
C THR A 237 -13.72 -5.69 9.44
N VAL A 238 -13.64 -6.76 8.65
CA VAL A 238 -12.46 -7.15 7.88
C VAL A 238 -12.87 -7.40 6.43
N THR A 239 -12.09 -6.87 5.49
CA THR A 239 -12.12 -7.26 4.09
C THR A 239 -10.91 -8.13 3.78
N VAL A 240 -11.16 -9.32 3.23
CA VAL A 240 -10.13 -10.22 2.74
C VAL A 240 -10.12 -10.22 1.22
N ASN A 241 -8.94 -10.16 0.61
CA ASN A 241 -8.77 -10.19 -0.84
C ASN A 241 -7.61 -11.12 -1.21
N ASN A 242 -7.87 -12.20 -1.96
CA ASN A 242 -6.86 -13.19 -2.35
C ASN A 242 -6.12 -13.81 -1.14
N ILE A 243 -6.87 -14.41 -0.20
CA ILE A 243 -6.27 -15.03 0.98
C ILE A 243 -5.96 -16.49 0.74
N VAL A 244 -4.83 -16.95 1.26
CA VAL A 244 -4.50 -18.38 1.33
C VAL A 244 -4.47 -18.81 2.78
N THR A 245 -5.25 -19.82 3.14
CA THR A 245 -5.09 -20.54 4.41
C THR A 245 -4.62 -21.96 4.11
N GLU A 246 -3.60 -22.45 4.81
CA GLU A 246 -3.03 -23.78 4.53
C GLU A 246 -2.51 -24.44 5.80
N GLY A 247 -2.77 -25.73 5.96
CA GLY A 247 -2.21 -26.51 7.07
C GLY A 247 -2.66 -26.04 8.45
N ASN A 248 -3.79 -25.32 8.56
CA ASN A 248 -4.38 -24.99 9.85
C ASN A 248 -5.28 -26.14 10.33
N GLU A 249 -5.31 -26.39 11.65
CA GLU A 249 -5.92 -27.60 12.22
C GLU A 249 -7.45 -27.54 12.34
N PHE A 250 -8.00 -26.35 12.55
CA PHE A 250 -9.43 -26.12 12.77
C PHE A 250 -10.13 -25.47 11.60
N GLY A 251 -9.41 -24.68 10.81
CA GLY A 251 -9.95 -24.04 9.62
C GLY A 251 -9.23 -22.76 9.25
N GLY A 252 -9.72 -22.13 8.18
CA GLY A 252 -9.11 -20.94 7.61
C GLY A 252 -9.43 -19.67 8.40
N ILE A 253 -10.71 -19.30 8.47
CA ILE A 253 -11.15 -18.03 9.06
C ILE A 253 -12.31 -18.24 10.04
N GLU A 254 -12.08 -17.88 11.29
CA GLU A 254 -13.12 -17.74 12.29
C GLU A 254 -13.77 -16.35 12.22
N VAL A 255 -15.09 -16.31 12.31
CA VAL A 255 -15.86 -15.08 12.47
C VAL A 255 -16.68 -15.22 13.74
N SER A 256 -16.28 -14.51 14.79
CA SER A 256 -16.89 -14.65 16.12
C SER A 256 -17.24 -13.29 16.69
N LYS A 257 -18.35 -13.24 17.42
CA LYS A 257 -18.63 -12.08 18.27
C LYS A 257 -17.60 -11.99 19.40
N GLY A 258 -17.14 -13.12 19.94
CA GLY A 258 -16.30 -13.14 21.14
C GLY A 258 -17.09 -12.77 22.41
N GLU A 259 -16.39 -12.67 23.53
CA GLU A 259 -16.99 -12.40 24.84
C GLU A 259 -16.95 -10.90 25.21
N GLY A 260 -17.97 -10.42 25.92
CA GLY A 260 -18.00 -9.09 26.53
C GLY A 260 -18.06 -7.92 25.54
N VAL A 261 -18.60 -8.14 24.34
CA VAL A 261 -18.61 -7.18 23.23
C VAL A 261 -19.98 -7.14 22.55
N ASP A 262 -20.43 -5.94 22.14
CA ASP A 262 -21.77 -5.73 21.58
C ASP A 262 -21.80 -5.60 20.05
N THR A 263 -20.64 -5.44 19.42
CA THR A 263 -20.53 -5.29 17.96
C THR A 263 -20.56 -6.64 17.26
N ASN A 264 -21.38 -6.77 16.23
CA ASN A 264 -21.35 -7.96 15.39
C ASN A 264 -20.11 -7.94 14.48
N PRO A 265 -19.42 -9.09 14.30
CA PRO A 265 -18.31 -9.19 13.36
C PRO A 265 -18.84 -9.12 11.91
N LYS A 266 -17.97 -8.73 10.99
CA LYS A 266 -18.26 -8.72 9.55
C LYS A 266 -17.00 -9.04 8.75
N LEU A 267 -17.05 -10.12 8.01
CA LEU A 267 -16.06 -10.51 7.01
C LEU A 267 -16.61 -10.22 5.61
N THR A 268 -15.88 -9.48 4.79
CA THR A 268 -16.17 -9.27 3.38
C THR A 268 -15.09 -9.95 2.54
N ILE A 269 -15.49 -10.83 1.62
CA ILE A 269 -14.58 -11.63 0.80
C ILE A 269 -14.54 -11.04 -0.61
N GLN A 270 -13.33 -10.87 -1.12
CA GLN A 270 -13.01 -10.38 -2.45
C GLN A 270 -11.91 -11.22 -3.09
N GLY A 271 -11.79 -11.12 -4.41
CA GLY A 271 -10.78 -11.84 -5.18
C GLY A 271 -10.94 -13.36 -5.09
N LYS A 272 -9.83 -14.08 -5.27
CA LYS A 272 -9.78 -15.54 -5.31
C LYS A 272 -8.97 -16.08 -4.13
N SER A 273 -9.67 -16.38 -3.04
CA SER A 273 -9.08 -17.06 -1.88
C SER A 273 -8.94 -18.57 -2.12
N ASN A 274 -7.94 -19.18 -1.48
CA ASN A 274 -7.69 -20.61 -1.46
C ASN A 274 -7.62 -21.11 -0.01
N HIS A 275 -8.29 -22.22 0.30
CA HIS A 275 -8.36 -22.77 1.64
C HIS A 275 -7.92 -24.24 1.60
N GLY A 276 -6.64 -24.47 1.85
CA GLY A 276 -5.97 -25.78 1.89
C GLY A 276 -5.69 -26.25 3.32
N ASP A 277 -6.62 -25.97 4.24
CA ASP A 277 -6.56 -26.48 5.61
C ASP A 277 -6.89 -27.98 5.67
N ALA A 278 -6.76 -28.59 6.85
CA ALA A 278 -6.95 -30.05 7.00
C ALA A 278 -8.32 -30.54 6.46
N GLU A 279 -8.36 -31.80 6.00
CA GLU A 279 -9.59 -32.37 5.42
C GLU A 279 -10.76 -32.32 6.41
N GLY A 280 -11.94 -31.96 5.91
CA GLY A 280 -13.16 -31.85 6.72
C GLY A 280 -13.20 -30.59 7.61
N LYS A 281 -12.25 -29.67 7.48
CA LYS A 281 -12.26 -28.38 8.20
C LYS A 281 -12.92 -27.26 7.39
N PRO A 282 -13.60 -26.33 8.07
CA PRO A 282 -14.20 -25.16 7.43
C PRO A 282 -13.13 -24.24 6.82
N ALA A 283 -13.41 -23.74 5.61
CA ALA A 283 -12.70 -22.58 5.09
C ALA A 283 -13.01 -21.34 5.94
N ILE A 284 -14.28 -21.19 6.31
CA ILE A 284 -14.77 -20.13 7.19
C ILE A 284 -15.78 -20.74 8.17
N TRP A 285 -15.77 -20.35 9.43
CA TRP A 285 -16.85 -20.68 10.36
C TRP A 285 -17.27 -19.49 11.19
N LEU A 286 -18.56 -19.45 11.49
CA LEU A 286 -19.15 -18.49 12.39
C LEU A 286 -19.31 -19.20 13.74
N ASP A 287 -18.82 -18.56 14.80
CA ASP A 287 -18.94 -19.07 16.16
C ASP A 287 -20.00 -18.28 16.96
N GLY A 288 -20.82 -19.01 17.73
CA GLY A 288 -21.95 -18.47 18.48
C GLY A 288 -23.23 -18.24 17.68
N THR A 289 -23.31 -18.72 16.43
CA THR A 289 -24.52 -18.64 15.59
C THR A 289 -24.63 -19.79 14.61
N LYS A 290 -25.86 -20.16 14.26
CA LYS A 290 -26.20 -21.13 13.20
C LYS A 290 -26.62 -20.46 11.89
N LEU A 291 -26.72 -19.13 11.87
CA LEU A 291 -27.20 -18.34 10.74
C LEU A 291 -26.17 -17.31 10.31
N ASN A 292 -26.09 -17.06 9.01
CA ASN A 292 -25.28 -15.97 8.47
C ASN A 292 -26.07 -14.66 8.45
N ASP A 293 -26.15 -13.97 9.59
CA ASP A 293 -26.84 -12.68 9.75
C ASP A 293 -26.02 -11.51 9.21
N ASN A 294 -25.56 -11.62 7.96
CA ASN A 294 -24.62 -10.69 7.29
C ASN A 294 -23.22 -10.63 7.94
N TRP A 295 -22.84 -11.65 8.70
CA TRP A 295 -21.50 -11.77 9.28
C TRP A 295 -20.45 -12.08 8.21
N VAL A 296 -20.83 -12.79 7.14
CA VAL A 296 -19.96 -13.05 5.99
C VAL A 296 -20.66 -12.60 4.71
N LEU A 297 -20.01 -11.70 3.97
CA LEU A 297 -20.44 -11.20 2.66
C LEU A 297 -19.38 -11.47 1.60
N GLY A 298 -19.77 -11.57 0.34
CA GLY A 298 -18.85 -11.64 -0.81
C GLY A 298 -19.34 -12.61 -1.88
N GLU A 299 -19.15 -12.24 -3.14
CA GLU A 299 -19.36 -13.13 -4.27
C GLU A 299 -18.04 -13.85 -4.59
N PRO A 300 -18.06 -15.19 -4.67
CA PRO A 300 -16.90 -15.93 -5.11
C PRO A 300 -16.60 -15.66 -6.59
N ALA A 301 -15.76 -14.67 -6.91
CA ALA A 301 -15.41 -14.38 -8.30
C ALA A 301 -14.52 -15.50 -8.87
N ASP A 302 -15.10 -16.28 -9.78
CA ASP A 302 -14.45 -17.12 -10.80
C ASP A 302 -13.78 -18.45 -10.36
N ASN A 303 -14.53 -19.29 -9.61
CA ASN A 303 -14.60 -20.78 -9.70
C ASN A 303 -15.04 -21.49 -8.40
N LEU A 304 -15.74 -20.81 -7.50
CA LEU A 304 -16.04 -21.39 -6.19
C LEU A 304 -17.29 -22.25 -6.23
N GLY A 305 -17.11 -23.52 -5.91
CA GLY A 305 -18.18 -24.30 -5.32
C GLY A 305 -18.75 -23.51 -4.15
N GLN A 306 -20.08 -23.39 -4.14
CA GLN A 306 -20.86 -22.91 -3.01
C GLN A 306 -20.20 -23.33 -1.70
N TYR A 307 -20.00 -22.37 -0.78
CA TYR A 307 -19.68 -22.72 0.58
C TYR A 307 -20.79 -23.63 1.11
N ASN A 308 -20.54 -24.95 1.18
CA ASN A 308 -21.57 -25.87 1.63
C ASN A 308 -21.78 -25.60 3.11
N GLN A 309 -22.92 -24.99 3.43
CA GLN A 309 -23.29 -24.63 4.78
C GLN A 309 -23.50 -25.92 5.59
N THR A 310 -22.74 -26.09 6.65
CA THR A 310 -22.83 -27.24 7.55
C THR A 310 -22.93 -26.76 8.99
N ILE A 311 -23.87 -27.31 9.76
CA ILE A 311 -23.92 -27.09 11.20
C ILE A 311 -23.14 -28.25 11.85
N PRO A 312 -21.97 -27.99 12.47
CA PRO A 312 -21.20 -29.04 13.10
C PRO A 312 -21.94 -29.59 14.32
N LYS A 313 -21.71 -30.86 14.61
CA LYS A 313 -22.23 -31.55 15.80
C LYS A 313 -21.10 -31.89 16.74
N ASP A 314 -21.37 -31.90 18.03
CA ASP A 314 -20.47 -32.45 19.03
C ASP A 314 -20.47 -34.00 19.00
N GLU A 315 -19.65 -34.61 19.86
CA GLU A 315 -19.52 -36.07 19.95
C GLU A 315 -20.82 -36.79 20.33
N SER A 316 -21.77 -36.08 20.95
CA SER A 316 -23.10 -36.60 21.29
C SER A 316 -24.11 -36.48 20.14
N GLY A 317 -23.70 -35.88 19.02
CA GLY A 317 -24.56 -35.60 17.88
C GLY A 317 -25.42 -34.34 18.04
N LYS A 318 -25.20 -33.55 19.10
CA LYS A 318 -25.90 -32.28 19.32
C LYS A 318 -25.25 -31.21 18.46
N GLU A 319 -26.06 -30.41 17.79
CA GLU A 319 -25.58 -29.28 17.01
C GLU A 319 -24.88 -28.25 17.91
N LYS A 320 -23.71 -27.79 17.47
CA LYS A 320 -23.05 -26.63 18.06
C LYS A 320 -23.69 -25.35 17.52
N ASP A 321 -23.57 -24.27 18.26
CA ASP A 321 -23.96 -22.93 17.78
C ASP A 321 -22.89 -22.38 16.86
N GLN A 322 -22.68 -23.07 15.74
CA GLN A 322 -21.70 -22.74 14.72
C GLN A 322 -22.28 -22.95 13.32
N LEU A 323 -21.78 -22.19 12.36
CA LEU A 323 -22.10 -22.36 10.94
C LEU A 323 -20.81 -22.43 10.13
N TRP A 324 -20.59 -23.55 9.45
CA TRP A 324 -19.38 -23.80 8.66
C TRP A 324 -19.64 -23.56 7.17
N PHE A 325 -18.68 -22.90 6.54
CA PHE A 325 -18.60 -22.66 5.11
C PHE A 325 -17.46 -23.53 4.57
N MET A 326 -17.81 -24.60 3.87
CA MET A 326 -16.85 -25.58 3.34
C MET A 326 -16.49 -25.24 1.89
N PHE A 327 -15.22 -25.36 1.52
CA PHE A 327 -14.81 -25.28 0.11
C PHE A 327 -15.08 -26.62 -0.59
N LYS A 328 -15.66 -26.64 -1.79
CA LYS A 328 -15.63 -27.86 -2.61
C LYS A 328 -14.21 -28.08 -3.11
N GLN A 329 -13.55 -29.13 -2.64
CA GLN A 329 -12.33 -29.61 -3.29
C GLN A 329 -12.68 -29.94 -4.75
N GLN A 330 -11.90 -29.42 -5.70
CA GLN A 330 -11.98 -29.81 -7.12
C GLN A 330 -11.31 -31.15 -7.32
#